data_AF-A0A1V4YT27-F1
#
_entry.id   AF-A0A1V4YT27-F1
#
_cell.length_a   1.000
_cell.length_b   1.000
_cell.length_c   1.000
_cell.angle_alpha   90.00
_cell.angle_beta   90.00
_cell.angle_gamma   90.00
#
_symmetry.space_group_name_H-M   'P 1'
#
loop_
_entity.id
_entity.type
_entity.pdbx_description
1 polymer ?
#
loop_
_entity_poly.entity_id
_entity_poly.type
_entity_poly.pdbx_seq_one_letter_code
_entity_poly.pdbx_strand_id
1 'polypeptide(L)'
;MSEIDIEKLLNESCEFKQDEPLLEEAAAHTVEAVWSGINFEGMQPRRLQNIYKEYGNKLKNAAYTNTYSEFITNLTEALGVESLPKIQNRLISSIEEELVKRKLQNDFLEYIVENYRTLVIKFRAKKDSVEDEKQCKPV
;
A
#
# COMPACT_ATOMS: atom_id res chain seq x y z
N MET A 1 24.03 -1.67 34.87
CA MET A 1 23.64 -0.78 33.76
C MET A 1 24.31 -1.33 32.53
N SER A 2 23.56 -1.92 31.60
CA SER A 2 24.13 -2.40 30.33
C SER A 2 24.46 -1.18 29.47
N GLU A 3 25.69 -1.09 28.99
CA GLU A 3 26.08 -0.11 27.98
C GLU A 3 25.21 -0.33 26.74
N ILE A 4 24.50 0.71 26.33
CA ILE A 4 23.77 0.72 25.06
C ILE A 4 24.84 0.78 23.98
N ASP A 5 24.90 -0.27 23.16
CA ASP A 5 25.84 -0.36 22.05
C ASP A 5 25.36 0.55 20.91
N ILE A 6 25.85 1.80 20.93
CA ILE A 6 25.48 2.85 19.99
C ILE A 6 25.86 2.46 18.55
N GLU A 7 26.93 1.69 18.35
CA GLU A 7 27.33 1.22 17.01
C GLU A 7 26.35 0.20 16.46
N LYS A 8 25.82 -0.68 17.31
CA LYS A 8 24.76 -1.62 16.92
C LYS A 8 23.47 -0.89 16.52
N LEU A 9 23.04 0.10 17.30
CA LEU A 9 21.85 0.91 16.98
C LEU A 9 22.03 1.73 15.70
N LEU A 10 23.24 2.25 15.44
CA LEU A 10 23.54 3.00 14.22
C LEU A 10 23.55 2.08 12.99
N ASN A 11 24.08 0.87 13.11
CA ASN A 11 24.04 -0.12 12.04
C ASN A 11 22.60 -0.58 11.73
N GLU A 12 21.79 -0.84 12.76
CA GLU A 12 20.35 -1.14 12.60
C GLU A 12 19.62 0.04 11.92
N SER A 13 19.91 1.29 12.30
CA SER A 13 19.31 2.48 11.66
C SER A 13 19.73 2.70 10.20
N CYS A 14 20.91 2.20 9.82
CA CYS A 14 21.42 2.26 8.44
C CYS A 14 20.85 1.15 7.56
N GLU A 15 20.58 -0.04 8.11
CA GLU A 15 19.85 -1.11 7.42
C GLU A 15 18.42 -0.65 7.05
N PHE A 16 17.73 0.04 7.96
CA PHE A 16 16.39 0.61 7.70
C PHE A 16 16.33 1.55 6.49
N LYS A 17 17.40 2.29 6.18
CA LYS A 17 17.44 3.20 5.01
C LYS A 17 17.66 2.49 3.67
N GLN A 18 18.17 1.26 3.66
CA GLN A 18 18.42 0.53 2.41
C GLN A 18 17.15 -0.10 1.84
N ASP A 19 16.24 -0.54 2.72
CA ASP A 19 15.00 -1.21 2.32
C ASP A 19 13.83 -0.23 2.13
N GLU A 20 13.93 1.02 2.61
CA GLU A 20 12.90 2.05 2.45
C GLU A 20 12.41 2.22 0.98
N PRO A 21 13.27 2.26 -0.06
CA PRO A 21 12.81 2.33 -1.45
C PRO A 21 11.99 1.11 -1.87
N LEU A 22 12.35 -0.08 -1.37
CA LEU A 22 11.61 -1.32 -1.66
C LEU A 22 10.26 -1.32 -0.95
N LEU A 23 10.20 -0.88 0.31
CA LEU A 23 8.95 -0.74 1.05
C LEU A 23 8.02 0.28 0.40
N GLU A 24 8.55 1.42 -0.05
CA GLU A 24 7.79 2.43 -0.79
C GLU A 24 7.21 1.87 -2.09
N GLU A 25 8.03 1.18 -2.89
CA GLU A 25 7.58 0.57 -4.16
C GLU A 25 6.52 -0.51 -3.92
N ALA A 26 6.77 -1.42 -2.97
CA ALA A 26 5.82 -2.45 -2.59
C ALA A 26 4.48 -1.85 -2.12
N ALA A 27 4.54 -0.79 -1.31
CA ALA A 27 3.35 -0.12 -0.81
C ALA A 27 2.56 0.57 -1.93
N ALA A 28 3.26 1.26 -2.84
CA ALA A 28 2.63 1.90 -4.00
C ALA A 28 1.93 0.87 -4.90
N HIS A 29 2.60 -0.24 -5.21
CA HIS A 29 2.02 -1.33 -5.99
C HIS A 29 0.84 -1.99 -5.30
N THR A 30 0.91 -2.21 -3.99
CA THR A 30 -0.19 -2.79 -3.22
C THR A 30 -1.43 -1.89 -3.24
N VAL A 31 -1.23 -0.59 -3.03
CA VAL A 31 -2.29 0.43 -3.06
C VAL A 31 -2.94 0.48 -4.45
N GLU A 32 -2.17 0.42 -5.52
CA GLU A 32 -2.70 0.41 -6.88
C GLU A 32 -3.44 -0.89 -7.21
N ALA A 33 -2.88 -2.03 -6.80
CA ALA A 33 -3.45 -3.35 -7.02
C ALA A 33 -4.83 -3.49 -6.35
N VAL A 34 -4.92 -3.16 -5.07
CA VAL A 34 -6.18 -3.29 -4.32
C VAL A 34 -7.23 -2.30 -4.82
N TRP A 35 -6.83 -1.06 -5.14
CA TRP A 35 -7.74 -0.08 -5.70
C TRP A 35 -8.41 -0.57 -6.99
N SER A 36 -7.66 -1.27 -7.84
CA SER A 36 -8.18 -1.76 -9.11
C SER A 36 -9.30 -2.81 -8.97
N GLY A 37 -9.43 -3.45 -7.80
CA GLY A 37 -10.51 -4.38 -7.50
C GLY A 37 -11.77 -3.71 -6.91
N ILE A 38 -11.73 -2.41 -6.59
CA ILE A 38 -12.89 -1.71 -6.04
C ILE A 38 -13.95 -1.56 -7.12
N ASN A 39 -15.15 -2.05 -6.85
CA ASN A 39 -16.30 -1.78 -7.70
C ASN A 39 -16.87 -0.38 -7.40
N PHE A 40 -16.78 0.52 -8.37
CA PHE A 40 -17.34 1.87 -8.29
C PHE A 40 -18.78 1.95 -8.84
N GLU A 41 -19.25 0.91 -9.52
CA GLU A 41 -20.60 0.86 -10.08
C GLU A 41 -21.65 0.88 -8.96
N GLY A 42 -22.65 1.74 -9.10
CA GLY A 42 -23.71 1.91 -8.09
C GLY A 42 -23.27 2.61 -6.80
N MET A 43 -22.02 3.09 -6.71
CA MET A 43 -21.56 3.82 -5.53
C MET A 43 -22.23 5.21 -5.45
N GLN A 44 -22.76 5.56 -4.28
CA GLN A 44 -23.43 6.85 -4.08
C GLN A 44 -22.47 8.04 -4.31
N PRO A 45 -22.94 9.15 -4.92
CA PRO A 45 -22.10 10.32 -5.20
C PRO A 45 -21.33 10.87 -3.98
N ARG A 46 -21.98 10.89 -2.81
CA ARG A 46 -21.34 11.33 -1.56
C ARG A 46 -20.18 10.43 -1.14
N ARG A 47 -20.28 9.12 -1.38
CA ARG A 47 -19.21 8.16 -1.08
C ARG A 47 -18.08 8.30 -2.10
N LEU A 48 -18.40 8.44 -3.38
CA LEU A 48 -17.41 8.72 -4.43
C LEU A 48 -16.55 9.95 -4.12
N GLN A 49 -17.15 11.04 -3.61
CA GLN A 49 -16.40 12.23 -3.19
C GLN A 49 -15.41 11.98 -2.04
N ASN A 50 -15.69 10.98 -1.19
CA ASN A 50 -14.91 10.67 0.00
C ASN A 50 -14.07 9.40 -0.13
N ILE A 51 -14.09 8.72 -1.28
CA ILE A 51 -13.57 7.36 -1.43
C ILE A 51 -12.06 7.26 -1.16
N TYR A 52 -11.28 8.28 -1.55
CA TYR A 52 -9.84 8.32 -1.25
C TYR A 52 -9.56 8.42 0.26
N LYS A 53 -10.36 9.20 0.99
CA LYS A 53 -10.25 9.31 2.45
C LYS A 53 -10.67 8.01 3.13
N GLU A 54 -11.75 7.40 2.66
CA GLU A 54 -12.21 6.08 3.11
C GLU A 54 -11.11 5.03 2.88
N TYR A 55 -10.51 5.03 1.69
CA TYR A 55 -9.46 4.10 1.30
C TYR A 55 -8.23 4.21 2.19
N GLY A 56 -7.71 5.42 2.42
CA GLY A 56 -6.57 5.63 3.31
C GLY A 56 -6.83 5.14 4.74
N ASN A 57 -8.02 5.41 5.29
CA ASN A 57 -8.35 4.93 6.64
C ASN A 57 -8.44 3.39 6.70
N LYS A 58 -8.98 2.74 5.66
CA LYS A 58 -9.04 1.28 5.57
C LYS A 58 -7.66 0.66 5.40
N LEU A 59 -6.79 1.28 4.61
CA LEU A 59 -5.38 0.91 4.47
C LEU A 59 -4.68 0.89 5.82
N LYS A 60 -4.78 1.98 6.57
CA LYS A 60 -4.20 2.09 7.92
C LYS A 60 -4.74 1.02 8.86
N ASN A 61 -6.07 0.85 8.90
CA ASN A 61 -6.69 -0.08 9.83
C ASN A 61 -6.33 -1.54 9.52
N ALA A 62 -6.27 -1.91 8.25
CA ALA A 62 -5.88 -3.26 7.83
C ALA A 62 -4.42 -3.56 8.13
N ALA A 63 -3.55 -2.55 8.17
CA ALA A 63 -2.12 -2.73 8.42
C ALA A 63 -1.79 -3.07 9.88
N TYR A 64 -2.75 -2.94 10.81
CA TYR A 64 -2.61 -3.45 12.19
C TYR A 64 -2.85 -4.97 12.24
N THR A 65 -2.00 -5.73 11.56
CA THR A 65 -1.99 -7.21 11.49
C THR A 65 -0.57 -7.74 11.66
N ASN A 66 -0.37 -9.06 11.60
CA ASN A 66 0.97 -9.66 11.76
C ASN A 66 1.62 -10.08 10.45
N THR A 67 0.85 -10.17 9.36
CA THR A 67 1.36 -10.65 8.08
C THR A 67 0.80 -9.85 6.91
N TYR A 68 1.53 -9.83 5.81
CA TYR A 68 1.07 -9.20 4.58
C TYR A 68 -0.22 -9.86 4.05
N SER A 69 -0.34 -11.19 4.13
CA SER A 69 -1.56 -11.91 3.71
C SER A 69 -2.81 -11.49 4.49
N GLU A 70 -2.70 -11.39 5.82
CA GLU A 70 -3.78 -10.91 6.69
C GLU A 70 -4.13 -9.46 6.38
N PHE A 71 -3.12 -8.61 6.16
CA PHE A 71 -3.32 -7.23 5.74
C PHE A 71 -4.13 -7.13 4.44
N ILE A 72 -3.75 -7.88 3.40
CA ILE A 72 -4.46 -7.88 2.11
C ILE A 72 -5.90 -8.36 2.28
N THR A 73 -6.10 -9.46 3.01
CA THR A 73 -7.43 -10.03 3.28
C THR A 73 -8.33 -9.02 3.99
N ASN A 74 -7.84 -8.41 5.06
CA ASN A 74 -8.60 -7.41 5.82
C ASN A 74 -8.91 -6.17 4.99
N LEU A 75 -7.97 -5.75 4.15
CA LEU A 75 -8.14 -4.57 3.31
C LEU A 75 -9.18 -4.81 2.20
N THR A 76 -9.11 -5.95 1.50
CA THR A 76 -10.08 -6.28 0.44
C THR A 76 -11.48 -6.46 1.01
N GLU A 77 -11.62 -7.14 2.15
CA GLU A 77 -12.90 -7.28 2.87
C GLU A 77 -13.46 -5.93 3.28
N ALA A 78 -12.64 -5.08 3.91
CA ALA A 78 -13.08 -3.75 4.35
C ALA A 78 -13.56 -2.89 3.17
N LEU A 79 -13.00 -3.07 1.98
CA LEU A 79 -13.36 -2.33 0.77
C LEU A 79 -14.50 -2.95 -0.03
N GLY A 80 -14.92 -4.18 0.30
CA GLY A 80 -15.89 -4.93 -0.49
C GLY A 80 -15.33 -5.37 -1.85
N VAL A 81 -14.03 -5.69 -1.91
CA VAL A 81 -13.39 -6.24 -3.09
C VAL A 81 -13.60 -7.75 -3.12
N GLU A 82 -14.50 -8.22 -3.97
CA GLU A 82 -14.80 -9.66 -4.10
C GLU A 82 -13.64 -10.45 -4.71
N SER A 83 -12.95 -9.85 -5.68
CA SER A 83 -11.76 -10.43 -6.29
C SER A 83 -10.88 -9.37 -6.93
N LEU A 84 -9.57 -9.60 -6.88
CA LEU A 84 -8.62 -8.78 -7.62
C LEU A 84 -8.44 -9.33 -9.05
N PRO A 85 -8.22 -8.46 -10.05
CA PRO A 85 -7.83 -8.91 -11.38
C PRO A 85 -6.61 -9.83 -11.32
N LYS A 86 -6.55 -10.84 -12.20
CA LYS A 86 -5.50 -11.88 -12.19
C LYS A 86 -4.07 -11.32 -12.16
N ILE A 87 -3.82 -10.23 -12.89
CA ILE A 87 -2.51 -9.56 -12.93
C ILE A 87 -2.15 -8.98 -11.56
N GLN A 88 -3.13 -8.40 -10.88
CA GLN A 88 -2.96 -7.75 -9.58
C GLN A 88 -2.79 -8.79 -8.46
N ASN A 89 -3.51 -9.91 -8.53
CA ASN A 89 -3.25 -11.05 -7.65
C ASN A 89 -1.80 -11.55 -7.77
N ARG A 90 -1.28 -11.70 -9.00
CA ARG A 90 0.13 -12.11 -9.20
C ARG A 90 1.12 -11.09 -8.62
N LEU A 91 0.85 -9.80 -8.80
CA LEU A 91 1.68 -8.73 -8.25
C LEU A 91 1.72 -8.80 -6.72
N ILE A 92 0.56 -8.96 -6.08
CA ILE A 92 0.46 -9.10 -4.62
C ILE A 92 1.23 -10.33 -4.13
N SER A 93 1.11 -11.48 -4.78
CA SER A 93 1.88 -12.68 -4.42
C SER A 93 3.38 -12.45 -4.55
N SER A 94 3.83 -11.78 -5.62
CA SER A 94 5.25 -11.46 -5.81
C SER A 94 5.79 -10.51 -4.75
N ILE A 95 4.99 -9.53 -4.30
CA ILE A 95 5.35 -8.63 -3.21
C ILE A 95 5.49 -9.43 -1.91
N GLU A 96 4.51 -10.28 -1.61
CA GLU A 96 4.53 -11.14 -0.42
C GLU A 96 5.78 -12.02 -0.37
N GLU A 97 6.10 -12.70 -1.47
CA GLU A 97 7.28 -13.56 -1.59
C GLU A 97 8.58 -12.79 -1.29
N GLU A 98 8.73 -11.57 -1.82
CA GLU A 98 9.92 -10.76 -1.60
C GLU A 98 10.00 -10.24 -0.16
N LEU A 99 8.87 -9.80 0.43
CA LEU A 99 8.82 -9.37 1.82
C LEU A 99 9.14 -10.52 2.79
N VAL A 100 8.63 -11.73 2.54
CA VAL A 100 8.94 -12.93 3.34
C VAL A 100 10.43 -13.28 3.21
N LYS A 101 10.95 -13.31 1.99
CA LYS A 101 12.36 -13.64 1.72
C LYS A 101 13.33 -12.70 2.45
N ARG A 102 12.99 -11.42 2.53
CA ARG A 102 13.80 -10.40 3.23
C ARG A 102 13.44 -10.22 4.70
N LYS A 103 12.39 -10.88 5.20
CA LYS A 103 11.84 -10.74 6.55
C LYS A 103 11.32 -9.32 6.87
N LEU A 104 10.83 -8.61 5.86
CA LEU A 104 10.39 -7.22 5.94
C LEU A 104 8.86 -7.07 6.11
N GLN A 105 8.14 -8.14 6.44
CA GLN A 105 6.68 -8.06 6.53
C GLN A 105 6.20 -7.06 7.60
N ASN A 106 6.83 -7.06 8.78
CA ASN A 106 6.47 -6.12 9.83
C ASN A 106 6.84 -4.68 9.47
N ASP A 107 8.03 -4.48 8.90
CA ASP A 107 8.50 -3.15 8.47
C ASP A 107 7.60 -2.58 7.37
N PHE A 108 7.12 -3.44 6.47
CA PHE A 108 6.12 -3.06 5.47
C PHE A 108 4.82 -2.58 6.11
N LEU A 109 4.30 -3.32 7.10
CA LEU A 109 3.05 -2.95 7.78
C LEU A 109 3.21 -1.64 8.55
N GLU A 110 4.33 -1.45 9.23
CA GLU A 110 4.68 -0.20 9.91
C GLU A 110 4.78 0.96 8.90
N TYR A 111 5.47 0.74 7.77
CA TYR A 111 5.56 1.71 6.69
C TYR A 111 4.18 2.13 6.18
N ILE A 112 3.25 1.20 6.00
CA ILE A 112 1.86 1.52 5.61
C ILE A 112 1.18 2.38 6.68
N VAL A 113 1.28 2.03 7.98
CA VAL A 113 0.67 2.79 9.08
C VAL A 113 1.20 4.21 9.15
N GLU A 114 2.48 4.41 8.92
CA GLU A 114 3.12 5.73 8.92
C GLU A 114 2.79 6.55 7.66
N ASN A 115 2.69 5.90 6.50
CA ASN A 115 2.65 6.58 5.21
C ASN A 115 1.29 6.51 4.48
N TYR A 116 0.26 5.89 5.04
CA TYR A 116 -1.03 5.65 4.36
C TYR A 116 -1.64 6.88 3.66
N ARG A 117 -1.58 8.06 4.29
CA ARG A 117 -2.12 9.29 3.69
C ARG A 117 -1.31 9.71 2.47
N THR A 118 0.01 9.70 2.62
CA THR A 118 0.95 10.07 1.56
C THR A 118 0.82 9.12 0.37
N LEU A 119 0.72 7.81 0.64
CA LEU A 119 0.52 6.78 -0.39
C LEU A 119 -0.75 7.03 -1.22
N VAL A 120 -1.88 7.29 -0.57
CA VAL A 120 -3.14 7.55 -1.27
C VAL A 120 -3.11 8.89 -2.03
N ILE A 121 -2.44 9.92 -1.50
CA ILE A 121 -2.27 11.21 -2.19
C ILE A 121 -1.41 11.03 -3.45
N LYS A 122 -0.25 10.35 -3.34
CA LYS A 122 0.63 10.04 -4.47
C LYS A 122 -0.11 9.23 -5.53
N PHE A 123 -0.86 8.22 -5.11
CA PHE A 123 -1.69 7.40 -5.99
C PHE A 123 -2.75 8.23 -6.74
N ARG A 124 -3.48 9.08 -6.03
CA ARG A 124 -4.48 9.97 -6.65
C ARG A 124 -3.85 10.89 -7.67
N ALA A 125 -2.74 11.55 -7.33
CA ALA A 125 -2.03 12.44 -8.25
C ALA A 125 -1.59 11.70 -9.53
N LYS A 126 -1.06 10.49 -9.40
CA LYS A 126 -0.70 9.62 -10.54
C LYS A 126 -1.92 9.33 -11.43
N LYS A 127 -3.08 9.05 -10.84
CA LYS A 127 -4.32 8.82 -11.59
C LYS A 127 -4.79 10.05 -12.35
N ASP A 128 -4.84 11.19 -11.68
CA ASP A 128 -5.26 12.46 -12.27
C ASP A 128 -4.35 12.80 -13.48
N SER A 129 -3.02 12.62 -13.35
CA SER A 129 -2.07 12.84 -14.47
C SER A 129 -2.29 11.90 -15.67
N VAL A 130 -2.58 10.61 -15.43
CA VAL A 130 -2.86 9.65 -16.52
C VAL A 130 -4.17 9.97 -17.23
N GLU A 131 -5.17 10.49 -16.51
CA GLU A 131 -6.43 10.93 -17.11
C GLU A 131 -6.23 12.18 -17.98
N ASP A 132 -5.43 13.15 -17.51
CA ASP A 132 -5.09 14.35 -18.27
C ASP A 132 -4.34 14.01 -19.57
N GLU A 133 -3.39 13.08 -19.52
CA GLU A 133 -2.66 12.60 -20.72
C GLU A 133 -3.57 11.90 -21.74
N LYS A 134 -4.62 11.20 -21.29
CA LYS A 134 -5.60 10.56 -22.19
C LYS A 134 -6.51 11.57 -22.85
N GLN A 135 -6.86 12.65 -22.16
CA GLN A 135 -7.71 13.73 -22.70
C GLN A 135 -6.96 14.63 -23.68
N CYS A 136 -5.63 14.76 -23.54
CA CYS A 136 -4.78 15.60 -24.39
C CYS A 136 -4.25 14.91 -25.66
N LYS A 137 -4.70 13.71 -26.02
CA LYS A 137 -4.32 13.09 -27.31
C LYS A 137 -5.17 13.67 -28.45
N PRO A 138 -4.55 14.25 -29.51
CA PRO A 138 -5.31 14.70 -30.66
C PRO A 138 -5.91 13.49 -31.37
N VAL A 139 -7.20 13.58 -31.68
CA VAL A 139 -7.93 12.65 -32.57
C VAL A 139 -7.39 12.77 -33.99
#